data_AF-A0A397YNM7-F1
#
_entry.id   AF-A0A397YNM7-F1
#
_cell.length_a   1.000
_cell.length_b   1.000
_cell.length_c   1.000
_cell.angle_alpha   90.00
_cell.angle_beta   90.00
_cell.angle_gamma   90.00
#
_symmetry.space_group_name_H-M   'P 1'
#
loop_
_entity.id
_entity.type
_entity.pdbx_description
1 polymer ?
#
loop_
_entity_poly.entity_id
_entity_poly.type
_entity_poly.pdbx_seq_one_letter_code
_entity_poly.pdbx_strand_id
1 'polypeptide(L)'
;MILSVKGEAAKSEDMFAQIEEILISVRMAFLNCFLDFAAHLEQIAADLSQSTSTREDWKNGYSDDQQEVPSANTYGSVVDPHRRLLMVLSNIGYCKDELASELYNKFKYTWLQSRDNDEDSSDLQDLIMSFSGLGEKVLEHYTFAKANLIRTAATNYLLDSGIQWGSAPQVKGIRDAAVELLHTLVAVHAEVFAGAKPLLDKILGVLIEGLVDTFLSLVEENRTNDLSSIDANGFCQLMFELEYFETVLNLYFTSDATASLKTLQGTVLEIAIESISEAVETTPGHNRRPTRGSEDTVSDDRQGSSISADDLLALTKQYSSELLQTEMERTRLNTACFAESVPVEPTPTLPKTAYRVSMDSPSRNYRGSQSSGSPVHARPRRR
;
A
#
# COMPACT_ATOMS: atom_id res chain seq x y z
N MET A 1 -17.79 6.20 -72.12
CA MET A 1 -18.20 5.33 -71.00
C MET A 1 -17.00 4.84 -70.20
N ILE A 2 -16.06 4.07 -70.78
CA ILE A 2 -14.89 3.52 -70.06
C ILE A 2 -13.96 4.60 -69.43
N LEU A 3 -13.72 5.73 -70.11
CA LEU A 3 -12.92 6.83 -69.55
C LEU A 3 -13.62 7.56 -68.38
N SER A 4 -14.96 7.60 -68.36
CA SER A 4 -15.74 8.17 -67.26
C SER A 4 -15.65 7.29 -66.02
N VAL A 5 -15.79 5.98 -66.21
CA VAL A 5 -15.67 4.98 -65.14
C VAL A 5 -14.25 4.96 -64.56
N LYS A 6 -13.21 5.12 -65.38
CA LYS A 6 -11.82 5.26 -64.90
C LYS A 6 -11.59 6.55 -64.09
N GLY A 7 -12.20 7.66 -64.50
CA GLY A 7 -12.11 8.94 -63.77
C GLY A 7 -12.89 8.93 -62.46
N GLU A 8 -14.03 8.24 -62.38
CA GLU A 8 -14.79 8.02 -61.15
C GLU A 8 -14.11 7.03 -60.20
N ALA A 9 -13.50 5.96 -60.73
CA ALA A 9 -12.72 5.02 -59.94
C ALA A 9 -11.50 5.68 -59.28
N ALA A 10 -10.74 6.50 -60.02
CA ALA A 10 -9.60 7.22 -59.45
C ALA A 10 -10.01 8.25 -58.37
N LYS A 11 -11.13 8.96 -58.58
CA LYS A 11 -11.68 9.87 -57.55
C LYS A 11 -12.20 9.13 -56.32
N SER A 12 -12.76 7.93 -56.51
CA SER A 12 -13.20 7.07 -55.42
C SER A 12 -12.01 6.58 -54.60
N GLU A 13 -10.91 6.18 -55.24
CA GLU A 13 -9.69 5.73 -54.57
C GLU A 13 -9.04 6.85 -53.75
N ASP A 14 -8.98 8.07 -54.30
CA ASP A 14 -8.47 9.26 -53.60
C ASP A 14 -9.35 9.64 -52.39
N MET A 15 -10.67 9.44 -52.49
CA MET A 15 -11.60 9.65 -51.38
C MET A 15 -11.45 8.57 -50.29
N PHE A 16 -11.17 7.31 -50.66
CA PHE A 16 -10.88 6.24 -49.70
C PHE A 16 -9.57 6.52 -48.95
N ALA A 17 -8.52 6.98 -49.65
CA ALA A 17 -7.26 7.37 -49.04
C ALA A 17 -7.44 8.52 -48.03
N GLN A 18 -8.24 9.54 -48.37
CA GLN A 18 -8.55 10.64 -47.45
C GLN A 18 -9.33 10.17 -46.21
N ILE A 19 -10.28 9.24 -46.37
CA ILE A 19 -11.02 8.67 -45.24
C ILE A 19 -10.08 7.87 -44.33
N GLU A 20 -9.16 7.10 -44.90
CA GLU A 20 -8.15 6.34 -44.15
C GLU A 20 -7.21 7.27 -43.37
N GLU A 21 -6.75 8.37 -43.98
CA GLU A 21 -5.93 9.39 -43.31
C GLU A 21 -6.69 10.06 -42.15
N ILE A 22 -7.97 10.38 -42.35
CA ILE A 22 -8.83 10.91 -41.29
C ILE A 22 -8.95 9.90 -40.15
N LEU A 23 -9.17 8.62 -40.45
CA LEU A 23 -9.28 7.56 -39.45
C LEU A 23 -8.00 7.40 -38.63
N ILE A 24 -6.83 7.40 -39.28
CA ILE A 24 -5.53 7.37 -38.61
C ILE A 24 -5.35 8.61 -37.74
N SER A 25 -5.71 9.80 -38.25
CA SER A 25 -5.60 11.06 -37.51
C SER A 25 -6.47 11.07 -36.25
N VAL A 26 -7.72 10.59 -36.34
CA VAL A 26 -8.64 10.48 -35.20
C VAL A 26 -8.13 9.45 -34.19
N ARG A 27 -7.65 8.28 -34.65
CA ARG A 27 -7.04 7.24 -33.80
C ARG A 27 -5.86 7.80 -33.00
N MET A 28 -4.93 8.47 -33.67
CA MET A 28 -3.76 9.07 -33.02
C MET A 28 -4.14 10.17 -32.04
N ALA A 29 -5.07 11.07 -32.41
CA ALA A 29 -5.54 12.12 -31.52
C ALA A 29 -6.21 11.55 -30.27
N PHE A 30 -7.01 10.49 -30.42
CA PHE A 30 -7.64 9.80 -29.30
C PHE A 30 -6.61 9.25 -28.30
N LEU A 31 -5.58 8.54 -28.79
CA LEU A 31 -4.54 7.96 -27.94
C LEU A 31 -3.67 9.03 -27.30
N ASN A 32 -3.29 10.06 -28.06
CA ASN A 32 -2.48 11.17 -27.55
C ASN A 32 -3.19 11.89 -26.40
N CYS A 33 -4.51 12.06 -26.43
CA CYS A 33 -5.25 12.65 -25.30
C CYS A 33 -5.07 11.86 -24.00
N PHE A 34 -5.04 10.51 -24.07
CA PHE A 34 -4.81 9.70 -22.88
C PHE A 34 -3.35 9.78 -22.41
N LEU A 35 -2.40 9.75 -23.35
CA LEU A 35 -0.97 9.86 -23.02
C LEU A 35 -0.64 11.24 -22.42
N ASP A 36 -1.23 12.31 -22.96
CA ASP A 36 -1.15 13.65 -22.39
C ASP A 36 -1.73 13.65 -20.98
N PHE A 37 -2.90 13.05 -20.76
CA PHE A 37 -3.47 12.95 -19.42
C PHE A 37 -2.57 12.17 -18.44
N ALA A 38 -1.97 11.05 -18.89
CA ALA A 38 -1.00 10.29 -18.10
C ALA A 38 0.23 11.15 -17.74
N ALA A 39 0.75 11.93 -18.68
CA ALA A 39 1.86 12.86 -18.42
C ALA A 39 1.50 13.94 -17.38
N HIS A 40 0.26 14.45 -17.39
CA HIS A 40 -0.19 15.39 -16.35
C HIS A 40 -0.27 14.72 -14.97
N LEU A 41 -0.76 13.48 -14.90
CA LEU A 41 -0.78 12.71 -13.64
C LEU A 41 0.63 12.44 -13.11
N GLU A 42 1.57 12.14 -14.01
CA GLU A 42 2.99 11.98 -13.68
C GLU A 42 3.58 13.26 -13.10
N GLN A 43 3.34 14.41 -13.73
CA GLN A 43 3.82 15.71 -13.23
C GLN A 43 3.25 16.01 -11.84
N ILE A 44 1.94 15.80 -11.63
CA ILE A 44 1.30 16.00 -10.32
C ILE A 44 1.94 15.10 -9.27
N ALA A 45 2.19 13.82 -9.59
CA ALA A 45 2.85 12.91 -8.68
C ALA A 45 4.29 13.35 -8.35
N ALA A 46 5.06 13.78 -9.34
CA ALA A 46 6.43 14.27 -9.15
C ALA A 46 6.47 15.51 -8.24
N ASP A 47 5.55 16.46 -8.45
CA ASP A 47 5.44 17.67 -7.63
C ASP A 47 5.09 17.32 -6.17
N LEU A 48 4.18 16.36 -5.96
CA LEU A 48 3.80 15.88 -4.64
C LEU A 48 4.97 15.18 -3.93
N SER A 49 5.71 14.32 -4.63
CA SER A 49 6.88 13.64 -4.07
C SER A 49 7.97 14.62 -3.65
N GLN A 50 8.26 15.65 -4.47
CA GLN A 50 9.23 16.69 -4.13
C GLN A 50 8.78 17.57 -2.95
N SER A 51 7.49 17.87 -2.86
CA SER A 51 6.93 18.61 -1.73
C SER A 51 7.00 17.83 -0.40
N THR A 52 7.10 16.51 -0.49
CA THR A 52 7.24 15.63 0.68
C THR A 52 8.69 15.61 1.16
N SER A 53 9.66 15.44 0.24
CA SER A 53 11.09 15.40 0.58
C SER A 53 11.62 16.74 1.10
N THR A 54 11.11 17.87 0.62
CA THR A 54 11.49 19.20 1.12
C THR A 54 10.86 19.55 2.48
N ARG A 55 9.88 18.77 2.94
CA ARG A 55 9.09 19.05 4.13
C ARG A 55 9.35 18.06 5.27
N GLU A 56 10.38 17.23 5.17
CA GLU A 56 10.82 16.27 6.21
C GLU A 56 11.21 16.93 7.56
N ASP A 57 11.20 18.26 7.65
CA ASP A 57 11.45 19.01 8.89
C ASP A 57 10.24 19.20 9.83
N TRP A 58 9.04 18.70 9.50
CA TRP A 58 7.84 18.92 10.33
C TRP A 58 7.44 17.66 11.10
N LYS A 59 7.73 17.72 12.41
CA LYS A 59 7.37 16.77 13.46
C LYS A 59 5.96 16.17 13.30
N ASN A 60 5.91 14.88 13.62
CA ASN A 60 4.78 14.03 13.98
C ASN A 60 3.50 14.76 14.38
N GLY A 61 2.38 14.22 13.89
CA GLY A 61 1.02 14.66 14.18
C GLY A 61 0.73 14.76 15.68
N TYR A 62 0.86 15.96 16.21
CA TYR A 62 -0.05 16.59 17.15
C TYR A 62 0.30 18.09 17.19
N SER A 63 -0.51 18.93 16.56
CA SER A 63 -0.47 20.38 16.78
C SER A 63 -1.89 20.91 16.77
N ASP A 64 -2.48 20.99 17.96
CA ASP A 64 -3.39 22.06 18.29
C ASP A 64 -2.54 23.33 18.42
N ASP A 65 -2.64 24.22 17.43
CA ASP A 65 -2.71 25.66 17.68
C ASP A 65 -2.96 26.40 16.35
N GLN A 66 -4.06 27.16 16.37
CA GLN A 66 -4.49 28.05 15.31
C GLN A 66 -3.51 29.23 15.18
N GLN A 67 -2.95 29.44 13.99
CA GLN A 67 -2.69 30.81 13.55
C GLN A 67 -2.72 30.93 12.02
N GLU A 68 -3.88 31.37 11.53
CA GLU A 68 -4.13 31.75 10.15
C GLU A 68 -3.37 33.03 9.78
N VAL A 69 -2.66 33.00 8.65
CA VAL A 69 -2.42 34.18 7.83
C VAL A 69 -2.98 33.88 6.43
N PRO A 70 -3.98 34.63 5.94
CA PRO A 70 -4.70 34.25 4.73
C PRO A 70 -3.97 34.75 3.48
N SER A 71 -3.39 33.84 2.69
CA SER A 71 -3.18 34.07 1.25
C SER A 71 -4.34 33.44 0.48
N ALA A 72 -5.14 34.30 -0.14
CA ALA A 72 -6.33 33.92 -0.87
C ALA A 72 -5.94 33.24 -2.19
N ASN A 73 -6.05 31.90 -2.26
CA ASN A 73 -6.46 31.14 -3.46
C ASN A 73 -6.55 29.59 -3.28
N THR A 74 -6.67 29.06 -2.06
CA THR A 74 -6.75 27.59 -1.86
C THR A 74 -8.15 27.15 -1.42
N TYR A 75 -9.06 27.01 -2.38
CA TYR A 75 -10.25 26.16 -2.15
C TYR A 75 -9.78 24.71 -2.00
N GLY A 76 -9.66 24.24 -0.75
CA GLY A 76 -9.34 22.84 -0.43
C GLY A 76 -8.18 22.65 0.54
N SER A 77 -8.34 23.18 1.75
CA SER A 77 -7.68 22.80 3.01
C SER A 77 -6.84 21.50 2.94
N VAL A 78 -5.52 21.67 2.91
CA VAL A 78 -4.43 20.69 3.14
C VAL A 78 -4.86 19.21 3.14
N VAL A 79 -5.10 18.64 1.96
CA VAL A 79 -5.02 17.18 1.81
C VAL A 79 -3.53 16.83 1.84
N ASP A 80 -3.15 16.00 2.81
CA ASP A 80 -1.80 15.45 2.97
C ASP A 80 -1.19 14.97 1.64
N PRO A 81 0.10 15.25 1.34
CA PRO A 81 0.73 14.85 0.07
C PRO A 81 0.62 13.36 -0.25
N HIS A 82 0.72 12.48 0.75
CA HIS A 82 0.59 11.03 0.53
C HIS A 82 -0.84 10.64 0.15
N ARG A 83 -1.85 11.25 0.78
CA ARG A 83 -3.25 11.07 0.37
C ARG A 83 -3.51 11.54 -1.06
N ARG A 84 -2.86 12.63 -1.49
CA ARG A 84 -2.94 13.09 -2.88
C ARG A 84 -2.26 12.12 -3.84
N LEU A 85 -1.12 11.54 -3.48
CA LEU A 85 -0.47 10.47 -4.26
C LEU A 85 -1.38 9.25 -4.42
N LEU A 86 -2.06 8.82 -3.35
CA LEU A 86 -3.04 7.73 -3.43
C LEU A 86 -4.23 8.06 -4.33
N MET A 87 -4.70 9.31 -4.32
CA MET A 87 -5.75 9.77 -5.24
C MET A 87 -5.28 9.72 -6.70
N VAL A 88 -4.03 10.11 -6.98
CA VAL A 88 -3.42 9.97 -8.30
C VAL A 88 -3.35 8.50 -8.71
N LEU A 89 -2.91 7.61 -7.82
CA LEU A 89 -2.90 6.16 -8.06
C LEU A 89 -4.31 5.60 -8.35
N SER A 90 -5.32 6.04 -7.60
CA SER A 90 -6.70 5.65 -7.84
C SER A 90 -7.20 6.12 -9.22
N ASN A 91 -6.86 7.34 -9.62
CA ASN A 91 -7.20 7.87 -10.95
C ASN A 91 -6.48 7.10 -12.06
N ILE A 92 -5.20 6.75 -11.89
CA ILE A 92 -4.44 5.92 -12.82
C ILE A 92 -5.12 4.55 -12.97
N GLY A 93 -5.45 3.91 -11.85
CA GLY A 93 -6.17 2.62 -11.84
C GLY A 93 -7.50 2.70 -12.58
N TYR A 94 -8.34 3.70 -12.27
CA TYR A 94 -9.61 3.91 -12.97
C TYR A 94 -9.43 4.12 -14.49
N CYS A 95 -8.40 4.88 -14.89
CA CYS A 95 -8.12 5.11 -16.29
C CYS A 95 -7.70 3.83 -17.02
N LYS A 96 -6.85 3.03 -16.38
CA LYS A 96 -6.35 1.77 -16.89
C LYS A 96 -7.44 0.70 -16.99
N ASP A 97 -8.20 0.51 -15.92
CA ASP A 97 -9.09 -0.64 -15.75
C ASP A 97 -10.49 -0.40 -16.35
N GLU A 98 -10.97 0.85 -16.39
CA GLU A 98 -12.32 1.17 -16.87
C GLU A 98 -12.31 2.14 -18.06
N LEU A 99 -11.77 3.34 -17.89
CA LEU A 99 -11.97 4.44 -18.83
C LEU A 99 -11.36 4.18 -20.21
N ALA A 100 -10.13 3.64 -20.26
CA ALA A 100 -9.41 3.37 -21.51
C ALA A 100 -10.20 2.39 -22.39
N SER A 101 -10.63 1.26 -21.80
CA SER A 101 -11.40 0.24 -22.53
C SER A 101 -12.77 0.77 -22.95
N GLU A 102 -13.50 1.48 -22.08
CA GLU A 102 -14.83 2.00 -22.41
C GLU A 102 -14.77 3.00 -23.56
N LEU A 103 -13.84 3.96 -23.51
CA LEU A 103 -13.70 4.96 -24.55
C LEU A 103 -13.14 4.37 -25.85
N TYR A 104 -12.22 3.40 -25.76
CA TYR A 104 -11.69 2.72 -26.95
C TYR A 104 -12.79 1.93 -27.68
N ASN A 105 -13.66 1.23 -26.95
CA ASN A 105 -14.79 0.51 -27.53
C ASN A 105 -15.78 1.46 -28.23
N LYS A 106 -16.05 2.64 -27.65
CA LYS A 106 -16.88 3.68 -28.30
C LYS A 106 -16.22 4.25 -29.56
N PHE A 107 -14.91 4.48 -29.51
CA PHE A 107 -14.12 4.88 -30.68
C PHE A 107 -14.23 3.83 -31.79
N LYS A 108 -14.01 2.55 -31.46
CA LYS A 108 -14.11 1.44 -32.40
C LYS A 108 -15.51 1.33 -33.04
N TYR A 109 -16.55 1.42 -32.23
CA TYR A 109 -17.94 1.37 -32.72
C TYR A 109 -18.28 2.50 -33.69
N THR A 110 -17.74 3.70 -33.44
CA THR A 110 -18.05 4.91 -34.22
C THR A 110 -17.23 4.99 -35.51
N TRP A 111 -15.94 4.64 -35.45
CA TRP A 111 -14.97 4.91 -36.51
C TRP A 111 -14.46 3.66 -37.25
N LEU A 112 -14.49 2.47 -36.63
CA LEU A 112 -13.89 1.23 -37.15
C LEU A 112 -14.94 0.16 -37.52
N GLN A 113 -16.12 0.55 -38.02
CA GLN A 113 -17.18 -0.42 -38.38
C GLN A 113 -16.66 -1.56 -39.28
N SER A 114 -16.56 -2.77 -38.68
CA SER A 114 -16.29 -4.09 -39.28
C SER A 114 -15.05 -4.21 -40.18
N ARG A 115 -13.88 -4.48 -39.58
CA ARG A 115 -12.91 -5.44 -40.12
C ARG A 115 -12.45 -6.36 -38.98
N ASP A 116 -12.65 -7.66 -39.17
CA ASP A 116 -12.38 -8.77 -38.24
C ASP A 116 -10.87 -9.02 -38.03
N ASN A 117 -10.06 -7.98 -37.78
CA ASN A 117 -8.64 -8.16 -37.54
C ASN A 117 -8.29 -7.94 -36.06
N ASP A 118 -7.78 -8.99 -35.41
CA ASP A 118 -7.30 -9.03 -34.03
C ASP A 118 -6.07 -8.13 -33.77
N GLU A 119 -5.46 -7.55 -34.81
CA GLU A 119 -4.34 -6.58 -34.70
C GLU A 119 -4.74 -5.26 -34.02
N ASP A 120 -6.04 -4.90 -33.99
CA ASP A 120 -6.55 -3.64 -33.41
C ASP A 120 -6.53 -3.59 -31.87
N SER A 121 -5.99 -4.60 -31.19
CA SER A 121 -5.82 -4.60 -29.73
C SER A 121 -4.48 -4.03 -29.25
N SER A 122 -3.51 -3.84 -30.15
CA SER A 122 -2.16 -3.38 -29.77
C SER A 122 -2.19 -2.01 -29.11
N ASP A 123 -2.94 -1.05 -29.66
CA ASP A 123 -2.94 0.33 -29.15
C ASP A 123 -3.56 0.45 -27.77
N LEU A 124 -4.65 -0.29 -27.53
CA LEU A 124 -5.26 -0.35 -26.22
C LEU A 124 -4.31 -1.03 -25.23
N GLN A 125 -3.63 -2.08 -25.65
CA GLN A 125 -2.63 -2.76 -24.83
C GLN A 125 -1.46 -1.83 -24.49
N ASP A 126 -0.91 -1.10 -25.46
CA ASP A 126 0.18 -0.14 -25.26
C ASP A 126 -0.26 0.99 -24.32
N LEU A 127 -1.51 1.43 -24.43
CA LEU A 127 -2.08 2.43 -23.53
C LEU A 127 -2.22 1.89 -22.09
N ILE A 128 -2.74 0.67 -21.92
CA ILE A 128 -2.85 0.00 -20.61
C ILE A 128 -1.47 -0.21 -20.00
N MET A 129 -0.48 -0.59 -20.81
CA MET A 129 0.91 -0.74 -20.38
C MET A 129 1.50 0.61 -19.92
N SER A 130 1.20 1.70 -20.63
CA SER A 130 1.62 3.05 -20.26
C SER A 130 1.06 3.48 -18.89
N PHE A 131 -0.24 3.28 -18.66
CA PHE A 131 -0.84 3.54 -17.34
C PHE A 131 -0.33 2.59 -16.26
N SER A 132 -0.01 1.34 -16.60
CA SER A 132 0.59 0.39 -15.66
C SER A 132 1.96 0.87 -15.20
N GLY A 133 2.84 1.23 -16.15
CA GLY A 133 4.18 1.76 -15.83
C GLY A 133 4.13 3.05 -15.03
N LEU A 134 3.21 3.96 -15.36
CA LEU A 134 2.97 5.16 -14.57
C LEU A 134 2.49 4.82 -13.15
N GLY A 135 1.56 3.87 -13.03
CA GLY A 135 1.07 3.38 -11.74
C GLY A 135 2.17 2.85 -10.85
N GLU A 136 3.08 2.02 -11.38
CA GLU A 136 4.25 1.52 -10.65
C GLU A 136 5.15 2.67 -10.18
N LYS A 137 5.44 3.63 -11.07
CA LYS A 137 6.30 4.78 -10.74
C LYS A 137 5.73 5.62 -9.59
N VAL A 138 4.43 5.92 -9.62
CA VAL A 138 3.79 6.68 -8.53
C VAL A 138 3.71 5.84 -7.24
N LEU A 139 3.50 4.53 -7.37
CA LEU A 139 3.46 3.59 -6.26
C LEU A 139 4.81 3.55 -5.53
N GLU A 140 5.92 3.47 -6.26
CA GLU A 140 7.29 3.50 -5.73
C GLU A 140 7.54 4.77 -4.89
N HIS A 141 7.08 5.93 -5.35
CA HIS A 141 7.21 7.17 -4.58
C HIS A 141 6.47 7.10 -3.24
N TYR A 142 5.24 6.58 -3.25
CA TYR A 142 4.45 6.42 -2.04
C TYR A 142 5.09 5.40 -1.08
N THR A 143 5.45 4.22 -1.57
CA THR A 143 6.02 3.15 -0.74
C THR A 143 7.39 3.54 -0.20
N PHE A 144 8.22 4.24 -0.97
CA PHE A 144 9.50 4.76 -0.48
C PHE A 144 9.32 5.70 0.71
N ALA A 145 8.39 6.64 0.63
CA ALA A 145 8.12 7.58 1.72
C ALA A 145 7.59 6.87 2.97
N LYS A 146 6.66 5.93 2.83
CA LYS A 146 6.15 5.14 3.97
C LYS A 146 7.19 4.18 4.55
N ALA A 147 8.05 3.60 3.71
CA ALA A 147 9.15 2.76 4.16
C ALA A 147 10.14 3.52 5.04
N ASN A 148 10.39 4.81 4.76
CA ASN A 148 11.21 5.66 5.64
C ASN A 148 10.58 5.84 7.03
N LEU A 149 9.27 6.10 7.08
CA LEU A 149 8.54 6.21 8.36
C LEU A 149 8.59 4.90 9.17
N ILE A 150 8.36 3.78 8.49
CA ILE A 150 8.42 2.45 9.09
C ILE A 150 9.84 2.13 9.55
N ARG A 151 10.87 2.51 8.78
CA ARG A 151 12.27 2.35 9.18
C ARG A 151 12.58 3.10 10.47
N THR A 152 12.16 4.35 10.59
CA THR A 152 12.32 5.11 11.84
C THR A 152 11.62 4.42 13.01
N ALA A 153 10.39 3.94 12.82
CA ALA A 153 9.68 3.20 13.85
C ALA A 153 10.39 1.88 14.23
N ALA A 154 10.96 1.18 13.25
CA ALA A 154 11.73 -0.05 13.45
C ALA A 154 13.04 0.20 14.22
N THR A 155 13.75 1.28 13.89
CA THR A 155 14.93 1.75 14.64
C THR A 155 14.56 2.06 16.09
N ASN A 156 13.48 2.81 16.32
CA ASN A 156 13.02 3.13 17.66
C ASN A 156 12.63 1.86 18.45
N TYR A 157 12.01 0.89 17.79
CA TYR A 157 11.62 -0.38 18.39
C TYR A 157 12.83 -1.24 18.80
N LEU A 158 13.81 -1.41 17.92
CA LEU A 158 14.97 -2.27 18.19
C LEU A 158 16.04 -1.61 19.06
N LEU A 159 16.32 -0.32 18.84
CA LEU A 159 17.50 0.36 19.42
C LEU A 159 17.11 1.37 20.51
N ASP A 160 16.08 2.19 20.29
CA ASP A 160 15.74 3.31 21.18
C ASP A 160 14.59 3.03 22.16
N SER A 161 14.21 1.76 22.34
CA SER A 161 13.11 1.35 23.23
C SER A 161 13.50 1.25 24.71
N GLY A 162 14.78 1.48 25.03
CA GLY A 162 15.33 1.40 26.39
C GLY A 162 15.55 -0.02 26.91
N ILE A 163 15.36 -1.04 26.07
CA ILE A 163 15.75 -2.42 26.40
C ILE A 163 17.26 -2.59 26.27
N GLN A 164 17.86 -3.32 27.20
CA GLN A 164 19.23 -3.79 27.07
C GLN A 164 19.20 -5.27 26.70
N TRP A 165 19.43 -5.60 25.43
CA TRP A 165 19.25 -6.97 24.92
C TRP A 165 20.17 -8.00 25.58
N GLY A 166 21.37 -7.61 26.03
CA GLY A 166 22.30 -8.45 26.80
C GLY A 166 21.97 -8.58 28.30
N SER A 167 20.90 -7.94 28.77
CA SER A 167 20.42 -8.01 30.16
C SER A 167 18.92 -7.78 30.21
N ALA A 168 18.19 -8.48 29.34
CA ALA A 168 16.79 -8.22 29.13
C ALA A 168 15.95 -8.73 30.31
N PRO A 169 14.87 -8.02 30.68
CA PRO A 169 13.94 -8.51 31.68
C PRO A 169 13.24 -9.79 31.19
N GLN A 170 12.72 -10.56 32.13
CA GLN A 170 11.90 -11.74 31.81
C GLN A 170 10.73 -11.35 30.88
N VAL A 171 10.46 -12.21 29.89
CA VAL A 171 9.35 -12.06 28.94
C VAL A 171 8.02 -12.06 29.69
N LYS A 172 7.24 -10.99 29.50
CA LYS A 172 5.92 -10.79 30.15
C LYS A 172 4.78 -10.53 29.17
N GLY A 173 5.10 -10.24 27.91
CA GLY A 173 4.13 -9.82 26.89
C GLY A 173 4.80 -8.93 25.84
N ILE A 174 3.99 -8.33 24.97
CA ILE A 174 4.46 -7.45 23.89
C ILE A 174 4.79 -6.07 24.46
N ARG A 175 6.00 -5.57 24.19
CA ARG A 175 6.43 -4.24 24.65
C ARG A 175 5.65 -3.13 23.95
N ASP A 176 5.50 -1.99 24.62
CA ASP A 176 4.85 -0.81 24.04
C ASP A 176 5.53 -0.36 22.75
N ALA A 177 6.86 -0.45 22.67
CA ALA A 177 7.62 -0.14 21.46
C ALA A 177 7.20 -0.98 20.23
N ALA A 178 6.83 -2.25 20.43
CA ALA A 178 6.31 -3.10 19.35
C ALA A 178 4.89 -2.67 18.93
N VAL A 179 4.08 -2.23 19.88
CA VAL A 179 2.73 -1.68 19.62
C VAL A 179 2.81 -0.35 18.86
N GLU A 180 3.75 0.53 19.20
CA GLU A 180 3.98 1.80 18.50
C GLU A 180 4.44 1.58 17.04
N LEU A 181 5.33 0.61 16.80
CA LEU A 181 5.68 0.20 15.44
C LEU A 181 4.44 -0.32 14.69
N LEU A 182 3.62 -1.15 15.34
CA LEU A 182 2.38 -1.64 14.75
C LEU A 182 1.41 -0.49 14.42
N HIS A 183 1.28 0.52 15.29
CA HIS A 183 0.42 1.70 15.01
C HIS A 183 0.86 2.45 13.77
N THR A 184 2.16 2.50 13.47
CA THR A 184 2.66 3.07 12.22
C THR A 184 2.10 2.31 11.01
N LEU A 185 2.11 0.97 11.05
CA LEU A 185 1.52 0.14 9.99
C LEU A 185 0.00 0.29 9.90
N VAL A 186 -0.70 0.39 11.04
CA VAL A 186 -2.16 0.62 11.09
C VAL A 186 -2.52 1.95 10.44
N ALA A 187 -1.74 3.01 10.71
CA ALA A 187 -1.95 4.31 10.09
C ALA A 187 -1.78 4.25 8.56
N VAL A 188 -0.76 3.54 8.08
CA VAL A 188 -0.58 3.30 6.63
C VAL A 188 -1.74 2.51 6.05
N HIS A 189 -2.16 1.42 6.71
CA HIS A 189 -3.32 0.63 6.28
C HIS A 189 -4.57 1.51 6.14
N ALA A 190 -4.90 2.30 7.17
CA ALA A 190 -6.07 3.17 7.16
C ALA A 190 -6.02 4.21 6.02
N GLU A 191 -4.85 4.78 5.76
CA GLU A 191 -4.64 5.74 4.68
C GLU A 191 -4.86 5.11 3.30
N VAL A 192 -4.25 3.94 3.05
CA VAL A 192 -4.38 3.21 1.78
C VAL A 192 -5.80 2.68 1.58
N PHE A 193 -6.41 2.14 2.63
CA PHE A 193 -7.80 1.65 2.57
C PHE A 193 -8.78 2.76 2.18
N ALA A 194 -8.55 3.99 2.65
CA ALA A 194 -9.39 5.13 2.31
C ALA A 194 -9.08 5.71 0.91
N GLY A 195 -7.82 5.70 0.48
CA GLY A 195 -7.37 6.38 -0.75
C GLY A 195 -7.29 5.50 -2.00
N ALA A 196 -6.87 4.24 -1.85
CA ALA A 196 -6.61 3.33 -2.96
C ALA A 196 -6.76 1.85 -2.52
N LYS A 197 -7.93 1.49 -1.99
CA LYS A 197 -8.23 0.13 -1.46
C LYS A 197 -7.77 -1.03 -2.37
N PRO A 198 -7.93 -1.00 -3.71
CA PRO A 198 -7.48 -2.10 -4.58
C PRO A 198 -5.97 -2.36 -4.56
N LEU A 199 -5.17 -1.41 -4.08
CA LEU A 199 -3.71 -1.53 -3.99
C LEU A 199 -3.23 -1.91 -2.58
N LEU A 200 -4.14 -2.11 -1.62
CA LEU A 200 -3.80 -2.34 -0.22
C LEU A 200 -2.86 -3.53 -0.02
N ASP A 201 -3.20 -4.69 -0.58
CA ASP A 201 -2.42 -5.91 -0.44
C ASP A 201 -1.01 -5.74 -1.01
N LYS A 202 -0.92 -5.10 -2.18
CA LYS A 202 0.35 -4.83 -2.84
C LYS A 202 1.22 -3.86 -2.04
N ILE A 203 0.64 -2.76 -1.55
CA ILE A 203 1.37 -1.74 -0.79
C ILE A 203 1.88 -2.32 0.53
N LEU A 204 1.01 -2.97 1.31
CA LEU A 204 1.42 -3.53 2.59
C LEU A 204 2.41 -4.67 2.43
N GLY A 205 2.29 -5.50 1.39
CA GLY A 205 3.28 -6.53 1.08
C GLY A 205 4.68 -5.96 0.88
N VAL A 206 4.82 -4.93 0.04
CA VAL A 206 6.12 -4.24 -0.19
C VAL A 206 6.66 -3.62 1.10
N LEU A 207 5.79 -3.00 1.91
CA LEU A 207 6.23 -2.34 3.14
C LEU A 207 6.63 -3.32 4.25
N ILE A 208 5.98 -4.49 4.33
CA ILE A 208 6.32 -5.52 5.30
C ILE A 208 7.61 -6.23 4.92
N GLU A 209 7.83 -6.50 3.64
CA GLU A 209 9.12 -6.99 3.13
C GLU A 209 10.24 -6.01 3.51
N GLY A 210 10.05 -4.72 3.21
CA GLY A 210 10.99 -3.67 3.60
C GLY A 210 11.19 -3.52 5.12
N LEU A 211 10.17 -3.81 5.95
CA LEU A 211 10.29 -3.83 7.40
C LEU A 211 11.18 -4.98 7.88
N VAL A 212 10.97 -6.18 7.36
CA VAL A 212 11.77 -7.36 7.73
C VAL A 212 13.23 -7.17 7.29
N ASP A 213 13.45 -6.67 6.08
CA ASP A 213 14.81 -6.34 5.59
C ASP A 213 15.47 -5.23 6.41
N THR A 214 14.67 -4.26 6.90
CA THR A 214 15.15 -3.23 7.82
C THR A 214 15.56 -3.84 9.16
N PHE A 215 14.77 -4.76 9.73
CA PHE A 215 15.18 -5.45 10.95
C PHE A 215 16.47 -6.24 10.76
N LEU A 216 16.60 -6.98 9.66
CA LEU A 216 17.83 -7.71 9.34
C LEU A 216 19.03 -6.77 9.24
N SER A 217 18.88 -5.67 8.49
CA SER A 217 19.93 -4.66 8.32
C SER A 217 20.31 -4.02 9.66
N LEU A 218 19.34 -3.66 10.50
CA LEU A 218 19.59 -3.09 11.83
C LEU A 218 20.34 -4.07 12.75
N VAL A 219 20.00 -5.36 12.70
CA VAL A 219 20.72 -6.39 13.48
C VAL A 219 22.16 -6.55 12.98
N GLU A 220 22.37 -6.60 11.67
CA GLU A 220 23.70 -6.75 11.09
C GLU A 220 24.60 -5.51 11.32
N GLU A 221 24.06 -4.31 11.09
CA GLU A 221 24.77 -3.04 11.26
C GLU A 221 25.19 -2.79 12.72
N ASN A 222 24.37 -3.26 13.68
CA ASN A 222 24.60 -3.05 15.11
C ASN A 222 25.13 -4.28 15.84
N ARG A 223 25.55 -5.32 15.10
CA ARG A 223 26.14 -6.55 15.66
C ARG A 223 27.38 -6.29 16.53
N THR A 224 28.05 -5.15 16.37
CA THR A 224 29.24 -4.78 17.15
C THR A 224 28.97 -3.73 18.24
N ASN A 225 27.74 -3.19 18.31
CA ASN A 225 27.36 -2.10 19.21
C ASN A 225 26.19 -2.53 20.12
N ASP A 226 24.99 -1.97 19.91
CA ASP A 226 23.81 -2.15 20.76
C ASP A 226 23.26 -3.59 20.75
N LEU A 227 23.56 -4.35 19.70
CA LEU A 227 23.18 -5.74 19.52
C LEU A 227 24.39 -6.69 19.56
N SER A 228 25.49 -6.25 20.20
CA SER A 228 26.69 -7.07 20.41
C SER A 228 26.49 -8.22 21.38
N SER A 229 25.53 -8.11 22.28
CA SER A 229 25.16 -9.19 23.19
C SER A 229 23.66 -9.30 23.32
N ILE A 230 23.13 -10.51 23.15
CA ILE A 230 21.72 -10.85 23.34
C ILE A 230 21.66 -12.00 24.34
N ASP A 231 21.10 -11.76 25.52
CA ASP A 231 20.94 -12.81 26.52
C ASP A 231 19.73 -13.72 26.19
N ALA A 232 19.54 -14.78 26.97
CA ALA A 232 18.44 -15.73 26.74
C ALA A 232 17.05 -15.05 26.79
N ASN A 233 16.85 -14.05 27.66
CA ASN A 233 15.57 -13.34 27.75
C ASN A 233 15.38 -12.39 26.58
N GLY A 234 16.43 -11.73 26.12
CA GLY A 234 16.43 -10.81 24.98
C GLY A 234 16.12 -11.56 23.70
N PHE A 235 16.73 -12.73 23.52
CA PHE A 235 16.41 -13.65 22.44
C PHE A 235 14.93 -14.05 22.47
N CYS A 236 14.44 -14.55 23.61
CA CYS A 236 13.04 -14.96 23.72
C CYS A 236 12.04 -13.80 23.52
N GLN A 237 12.34 -12.61 24.04
CA GLN A 237 11.49 -11.43 23.86
C GLN A 237 11.42 -11.02 22.38
N LEU A 238 12.56 -10.94 21.69
CA LEU A 238 12.60 -10.56 20.28
C LEU A 238 11.89 -11.59 19.41
N MET A 239 12.16 -12.88 19.64
CA MET A 239 11.50 -13.95 18.90
C MET A 239 9.99 -13.98 19.10
N PHE A 240 9.52 -13.76 20.33
CA PHE A 240 8.09 -13.66 20.65
C PHE A 240 7.42 -12.48 19.94
N GLU A 241 8.09 -11.31 19.90
CA GLU A 241 7.57 -10.13 19.20
C GLU A 241 7.57 -10.30 17.68
N LEU A 242 8.57 -10.97 17.11
CA LEU A 242 8.60 -11.32 15.69
C LEU A 242 7.47 -12.28 15.31
N GLU A 243 7.19 -13.31 16.12
CA GLU A 243 6.06 -14.22 15.92
C GLU A 243 4.71 -13.48 16.02
N TYR A 244 4.61 -12.51 16.94
CA TYR A 244 3.44 -11.65 17.03
C TYR A 244 3.24 -10.82 15.77
N PHE A 245 4.29 -10.18 15.23
CA PHE A 245 4.19 -9.45 13.96
C PHE A 245 3.83 -10.36 12.79
N GLU A 246 4.46 -11.52 12.69
CA GLU A 246 4.14 -12.53 11.67
C GLU A 246 2.67 -12.95 11.74
N THR A 247 2.15 -13.21 12.94
CA THR A 247 0.76 -13.61 13.15
C THR A 247 -0.22 -12.50 12.80
N VAL A 248 0.04 -11.26 13.23
CA VAL A 248 -0.85 -10.11 13.01
C VAL A 248 -0.88 -9.71 11.54
N LEU A 249 0.27 -9.73 10.86
CA LEU A 249 0.43 -9.22 9.51
C LEU A 249 0.36 -10.32 8.43
N ASN A 250 0.02 -11.56 8.82
CA ASN A 250 0.08 -12.75 7.97
C ASN A 250 -0.60 -12.59 6.60
N LEU A 251 -1.71 -11.84 6.51
CA LEU A 251 -2.42 -11.58 5.24
C LEU A 251 -1.56 -10.86 4.19
N TYR A 252 -0.52 -10.17 4.63
CA TYR A 252 0.34 -9.34 3.79
C TYR A 252 1.79 -9.86 3.73
N PHE A 253 2.09 -10.99 4.35
CA PHE A 253 3.42 -11.60 4.26
C PHE A 253 3.66 -12.18 2.87
N THR A 254 4.72 -11.71 2.20
CA THR A 254 5.19 -12.28 0.94
C THR A 254 6.09 -13.50 1.21
N SER A 255 6.35 -14.31 0.16
CA SER A 255 7.35 -15.38 0.26
C SER A 255 8.72 -14.86 0.65
N ASP A 256 9.05 -13.67 0.16
CA ASP A 256 10.35 -13.05 0.31
C ASP A 256 10.50 -12.47 1.72
N ALA A 257 9.46 -11.79 2.23
CA ALA A 257 9.38 -11.37 3.63
C ALA A 257 9.50 -12.57 4.59
N THR A 258 8.86 -13.70 4.28
CA THR A 258 8.95 -14.92 5.08
C THR A 258 10.36 -15.52 5.08
N ALA A 259 11.05 -15.46 3.93
CA ALA A 259 12.43 -15.93 3.81
C ALA A 259 13.40 -15.01 4.58
N SER A 260 13.28 -13.69 4.42
CA SER A 260 14.06 -12.70 5.18
C SER A 260 13.83 -12.82 6.69
N LEU A 261 12.59 -13.09 7.13
CA LEU A 261 12.26 -13.27 8.54
C LEU A 261 12.99 -14.49 9.13
N LYS A 262 13.04 -15.61 8.39
CA LYS A 262 13.80 -16.80 8.83
C LYS A 262 15.30 -16.53 8.91
N THR A 263 15.84 -15.76 7.97
CA THR A 263 17.24 -15.32 8.01
C THR A 263 17.50 -14.48 9.26
N LEU A 264 16.65 -13.47 9.52
CA LEU A 264 16.72 -12.63 10.73
C LEU A 264 16.70 -13.47 12.02
N GLN A 265 15.75 -14.41 12.13
CA GLN A 265 15.65 -15.30 13.30
C GLN A 265 16.92 -16.15 13.48
N GLY A 266 17.51 -16.63 12.37
CA GLY A 266 18.79 -17.34 12.39
C GLY A 266 19.95 -16.47 12.87
N THR A 267 20.08 -15.25 12.34
CA THR A 267 21.12 -14.29 12.74
C THR A 267 21.01 -13.92 14.22
N VAL A 268 19.80 -13.67 14.71
CA VAL A 268 19.55 -13.36 16.13
C VAL A 268 19.89 -14.55 17.04
N LEU A 269 19.60 -15.78 16.60
CA LEU A 269 19.98 -17.00 17.33
C LEU A 269 21.49 -17.18 17.40
N GLU A 270 22.21 -16.91 16.31
CA GLU A 270 23.68 -16.94 16.27
C GLU A 270 24.28 -15.98 17.30
N ILE A 271 23.82 -14.73 17.33
CA ILE A 271 24.28 -13.71 18.29
C ILE A 271 24.02 -14.16 19.74
N ALA A 272 22.84 -14.74 20.01
CA ALA A 272 22.50 -15.20 21.35
C ALA A 272 23.38 -16.37 21.82
N ILE A 273 23.67 -17.33 20.93
CA ILE A 273 24.56 -18.46 21.24
C ILE A 273 26.00 -17.99 21.49
N GLU A 274 26.49 -17.04 20.68
CA GLU A 274 27.80 -16.41 20.87
C GLU A 274 27.87 -15.72 22.25
N SER A 275 26.85 -14.91 22.57
CA SER A 275 26.75 -14.16 23.84
C SER A 275 26.75 -15.08 25.07
N ILE A 276 25.98 -16.17 25.03
CA ILE A 276 25.90 -17.14 26.12
C ILE A 276 27.23 -17.88 26.30
N SER A 277 27.89 -18.23 25.18
CA SER A 277 29.20 -18.89 25.21
C SER A 277 30.26 -17.99 25.83
N GLU A 278 30.31 -16.72 25.43
CA GLU A 278 31.21 -15.71 26.00
C GLU A 278 30.95 -15.46 27.50
N ALA A 279 29.69 -15.45 27.94
CA ALA A 279 29.34 -15.29 29.35
C ALA A 279 29.83 -16.46 30.23
N VAL A 280 29.83 -17.69 29.69
CA VAL A 280 30.34 -18.88 30.39
C VAL A 280 31.87 -18.84 30.50
N GLU A 281 32.58 -18.34 29.47
CA GLU A 281 34.03 -18.20 29.49
C GLU A 281 34.53 -17.04 30.39
N THR A 282 33.77 -15.94 30.45
CA THR A 282 34.12 -14.73 31.21
C THR A 282 33.74 -14.76 32.69
N THR A 283 33.11 -15.84 33.17
CA THR A 283 32.91 -16.06 34.61
C THR A 283 34.12 -16.79 35.19
N PRO A 284 35.16 -16.10 35.74
CA PRO A 284 36.28 -16.77 36.36
C PRO A 284 35.78 -17.49 37.60
N GLY A 285 35.82 -18.83 37.55
CA GLY A 285 35.56 -19.66 38.71
C GLY A 285 36.40 -19.18 39.87
N HIS A 286 35.74 -18.61 40.89
CA HIS A 286 36.30 -18.51 42.23
C HIS A 286 36.41 -19.93 42.80
N ASN A 287 37.40 -20.69 42.31
CA ASN A 287 37.86 -21.92 42.91
C ASN A 287 38.51 -21.56 44.24
N ARG A 288 37.67 -21.36 45.26
CA ARG A 288 38.11 -21.45 46.65
C ARG A 288 38.70 -22.83 46.84
N ARG A 289 40.03 -22.87 46.93
CA ARG A 289 40.86 -24.02 47.33
C ARG A 289 40.12 -24.83 48.42
N PRO A 290 39.76 -26.11 48.18
CA PRO A 290 39.16 -26.93 49.21
C PRO A 290 40.25 -27.29 50.21
N THR A 291 40.16 -26.73 51.42
CA THR A 291 40.92 -27.24 52.56
C THR A 291 40.36 -28.62 52.92
N ARG A 292 41.17 -29.62 52.56
CA ARG A 292 41.15 -31.05 52.94
C ARG A 292 40.38 -31.36 54.24
N GLY A 293 39.27 -32.09 54.09
CA GLY A 293 38.71 -32.97 55.13
C GLY A 293 37.22 -32.78 55.40
N SER A 294 36.37 -33.59 54.78
CA SER A 294 35.22 -34.26 55.42
C SER A 294 34.50 -35.12 54.38
N GLU A 295 34.22 -36.37 54.77
CA GLU A 295 33.37 -37.32 54.06
C GLU A 295 31.91 -36.83 53.98
N ASP A 296 31.20 -37.40 53.01
CA ASP A 296 29.75 -37.40 52.79
C ASP A 296 29.06 -36.05 52.50
N THR A 297 28.73 -35.85 51.22
CA THR A 297 27.36 -35.55 50.77
C THR A 297 27.36 -35.48 49.24
N VAL A 298 26.53 -36.33 48.62
CA VAL A 298 26.15 -36.25 47.20
C VAL A 298 25.60 -34.86 46.94
N SER A 299 26.46 -33.98 46.42
CA SER A 299 26.10 -32.64 46.01
C SER A 299 25.72 -32.72 44.54
N ASP A 300 24.43 -32.53 44.30
CA ASP A 300 23.77 -32.42 43.00
C ASP A 300 24.58 -31.53 42.05
N ASP A 301 25.14 -32.14 41.00
CA ASP A 301 25.79 -31.46 39.88
C ASP A 301 24.74 -30.63 39.11
N ARG A 302 24.40 -29.45 39.63
CA ARG A 302 23.72 -28.38 38.88
C ARG A 302 24.69 -27.23 38.57
N GLN A 303 25.93 -27.57 38.23
CA GLN A 303 26.96 -26.62 37.86
C GLN A 303 27.14 -26.65 36.34
N GLY A 304 26.53 -25.67 35.65
CA GLY A 304 26.84 -25.36 34.24
C GLY A 304 26.02 -26.10 33.18
N SER A 305 24.69 -25.99 33.19
CA SER A 305 23.91 -26.30 31.99
C SER A 305 24.11 -25.17 30.99
N SER A 306 25.04 -25.32 30.06
CA SER A 306 25.11 -24.47 28.87
C SER A 306 23.76 -24.56 28.15
N ILE A 307 23.04 -23.45 28.05
CA ILE A 307 21.76 -23.41 27.33
C ILE A 307 22.06 -23.70 25.86
N SER A 308 21.49 -24.77 25.30
CA SER A 308 21.68 -25.09 23.89
C SER A 308 20.73 -24.27 23.00
N ALA A 309 21.03 -24.20 21.70
CA ALA A 309 20.15 -23.56 20.71
C ALA A 309 18.72 -24.12 20.76
N ASP A 310 18.59 -25.44 20.91
CA ASP A 310 17.30 -26.12 21.01
C ASP A 310 16.55 -25.75 22.29
N ASP A 311 17.25 -25.54 23.41
CA ASP A 311 16.65 -25.08 24.66
C ASP A 311 16.11 -23.65 24.55
N LEU A 312 16.84 -22.75 23.88
CA LEU A 312 16.37 -21.38 23.61
C LEU A 312 15.12 -21.39 22.73
N LEU A 313 15.12 -22.18 21.66
CA LEU A 313 13.97 -22.31 20.77
C LEU A 313 12.76 -22.94 21.49
N ALA A 314 13.00 -23.92 22.37
CA ALA A 314 11.95 -24.52 23.20
C ALA A 314 11.36 -23.50 24.19
N LEU A 315 12.20 -22.67 24.81
CA LEU A 315 11.77 -21.62 25.73
C LEU A 315 10.94 -20.55 25.02
N THR A 316 11.36 -20.11 23.83
CA THR A 316 10.55 -19.20 22.99
C THR A 316 9.18 -19.79 22.69
N LYS A 317 9.12 -21.05 22.25
CA LYS A 317 7.84 -21.75 21.98
C LYS A 317 6.94 -21.83 23.21
N GLN A 318 7.54 -22.01 24.40
CA GLN A 318 6.80 -21.98 25.65
C GLN A 318 6.14 -20.61 25.87
N TYR A 319 6.91 -19.51 25.76
CA TYR A 319 6.36 -18.16 25.89
C TYR A 319 5.24 -17.88 24.88
N SER A 320 5.42 -18.28 23.62
CA SER A 320 4.38 -18.13 22.59
C SER A 320 3.12 -18.90 22.95
N SER A 321 3.25 -20.14 23.42
CA SER A 321 2.09 -20.96 23.84
C SER A 321 1.33 -20.38 25.04
N GLU A 322 2.01 -19.70 25.95
CA GLU A 322 1.42 -19.13 27.17
C GLU A 322 0.83 -17.74 26.95
N LEU A 323 1.50 -16.88 26.15
CA LEU A 323 1.23 -15.45 26.11
C LEU A 323 0.58 -14.98 24.80
N LEU A 324 0.86 -15.62 23.66
CA LEU A 324 0.50 -15.08 22.34
C LEU A 324 -1.01 -14.79 22.22
N GLN A 325 -1.85 -15.76 22.59
CA GLN A 325 -3.31 -15.59 22.51
C GLN A 325 -3.83 -14.46 23.41
N THR A 326 -3.26 -14.32 24.61
CA THR A 326 -3.65 -13.27 25.56
C THR A 326 -3.23 -11.90 25.04
N GLU A 327 -2.03 -11.80 24.46
CA GLU A 327 -1.54 -10.57 23.86
C GLU A 327 -2.32 -10.19 22.59
N MET A 328 -2.70 -11.15 21.75
CA MET A 328 -3.59 -10.91 20.62
C MET A 328 -4.95 -10.34 21.04
N GLU A 329 -5.52 -10.81 22.15
CA GLU A 329 -6.77 -10.23 22.67
C GLU A 329 -6.53 -8.84 23.26
N ARG A 330 -5.42 -8.63 23.97
CA ARG A 330 -5.03 -7.32 24.52
C ARG A 330 -4.87 -6.26 23.43
N THR A 331 -4.29 -6.64 22.29
CA THR A 331 -4.03 -5.72 21.17
C THR A 331 -5.08 -5.80 20.06
N ARG A 332 -6.19 -6.53 20.26
CA ARG A 332 -7.22 -6.79 19.24
C ARG A 332 -7.73 -5.54 18.52
N LEU A 333 -7.89 -4.42 19.24
CA LEU A 333 -8.33 -3.16 18.64
C LEU A 333 -7.26 -2.52 17.75
N ASN A 334 -5.98 -2.74 18.06
CA ASN A 334 -4.86 -2.25 17.26
C ASN A 334 -4.68 -3.09 16.00
N THR A 335 -5.04 -4.37 16.03
CA THR A 335 -4.78 -5.33 14.94
C THR A 335 -6.00 -5.62 14.06
N ALA A 336 -7.19 -5.12 14.44
CA ALA A 336 -8.46 -5.46 13.78
C ALA A 336 -8.44 -5.21 12.27
N CYS A 337 -7.75 -4.17 11.79
CA CYS A 337 -7.66 -3.85 10.37
C CYS A 337 -6.94 -4.93 9.55
N PHE A 338 -6.04 -5.70 10.17
CA PHE A 338 -5.30 -6.78 9.51
C PHE A 338 -6.00 -8.14 9.59
N ALA A 339 -7.11 -8.24 10.33
CA ALA A 339 -7.87 -9.49 10.52
C ALA A 339 -9.04 -9.64 9.53
N GLU A 340 -9.53 -8.54 8.94
CA GLU A 340 -10.67 -8.56 8.01
C GLU A 340 -10.22 -8.73 6.56
N SER A 341 -10.11 -9.98 6.10
CA SER A 341 -10.38 -10.27 4.69
C SER A 341 -11.88 -10.53 4.51
N VAL A 342 -12.69 -9.47 4.49
CA VAL A 342 -14.05 -9.59 3.96
C VAL A 342 -13.94 -9.50 2.44
N PRO A 343 -14.24 -10.57 1.68
CA PRO A 343 -14.60 -10.39 0.28
C PRO A 343 -15.84 -9.50 0.31
N VAL A 344 -15.72 -8.28 -0.19
CA VAL A 344 -16.91 -7.51 -0.54
C VAL A 344 -17.54 -8.25 -1.70
N GLU A 345 -18.45 -9.16 -1.37
CA GLU A 345 -19.46 -9.65 -2.28
C GLU A 345 -20.09 -8.41 -2.94
N PRO A 346 -20.19 -8.34 -4.28
CA PRO A 346 -20.74 -7.17 -4.92
C PRO A 346 -22.20 -7.04 -4.49
N THR A 347 -22.46 -6.16 -3.53
CA THR A 347 -23.81 -5.73 -3.19
C THR A 347 -24.50 -5.36 -4.50
N PRO A 348 -25.70 -5.92 -4.79
CA PRO A 348 -26.37 -5.65 -6.05
C PRO A 348 -26.57 -4.15 -6.20
N THR A 349 -26.06 -3.64 -7.31
CA THR A 349 -26.19 -2.26 -7.75
C THR A 349 -27.64 -1.76 -7.56
N LEU A 350 -27.82 -0.79 -6.67
CA LEU A 350 -29.03 0.03 -6.68
C LEU A 350 -28.92 1.02 -7.86
N PRO A 351 -30.05 1.29 -8.54
CA PRO A 351 -30.05 1.60 -9.96
C PRO A 351 -29.49 2.99 -10.26
N LYS A 352 -28.67 3.04 -11.32
CA LYS A 352 -28.29 4.24 -12.06
C LYS A 352 -29.50 5.17 -12.19
N THR A 353 -29.47 6.33 -11.55
CA THR A 353 -30.32 7.47 -11.92
C THR A 353 -29.95 7.88 -13.34
N ALA A 354 -30.69 7.30 -14.30
CA ALA A 354 -30.69 7.75 -15.67
C ALA A 354 -31.22 9.19 -15.69
N TYR A 355 -30.32 10.15 -15.92
CA TYR A 355 -30.69 11.43 -16.51
C TYR A 355 -31.26 11.14 -17.91
N ARG A 356 -32.56 10.85 -17.94
CA ARG A 356 -33.34 10.66 -19.17
C ARG A 356 -33.65 12.05 -19.71
N VAL A 357 -32.69 12.66 -20.41
CA VAL A 357 -32.96 13.81 -21.27
C VAL A 357 -33.69 13.27 -22.50
N SER A 358 -35.01 13.38 -22.46
CA SER A 358 -35.89 13.18 -23.62
C SER A 358 -35.61 14.29 -24.63
N MET A 359 -34.81 13.98 -25.64
CA MET A 359 -34.66 14.76 -26.87
C MET A 359 -35.73 14.29 -27.86
N ASP A 360 -36.98 14.68 -27.64
CA ASP A 360 -37.99 14.61 -28.70
C ASP A 360 -37.98 15.91 -29.50
N SER A 361 -37.45 15.82 -30.71
CA SER A 361 -37.59 16.85 -31.75
C SER A 361 -39.03 16.88 -32.27
N PRO A 362 -39.65 18.06 -32.47
CA PRO A 362 -40.84 18.15 -33.29
C PRO A 362 -40.54 18.85 -34.62
N SER A 363 -40.41 18.06 -35.68
CA SER A 363 -40.62 18.52 -37.05
C SER A 363 -41.84 17.80 -37.65
N ARG A 364 -42.98 18.49 -37.73
CA ARG A 364 -43.90 18.40 -38.89
C ARG A 364 -45.08 19.36 -38.80
N ASN A 365 -45.21 20.10 -39.90
CA ASN A 365 -46.36 20.86 -40.37
C ASN A 365 -47.71 20.18 -40.12
N TYR A 366 -48.74 20.96 -39.75
CA TYR A 366 -50.09 20.76 -40.29
C TYR A 366 -50.83 22.08 -40.53
N ARG A 367 -51.34 22.15 -41.75
CA ARG A 367 -52.25 23.12 -42.35
C ARG A 367 -53.62 23.04 -41.66
N GLY A 368 -54.28 24.18 -41.51
CA GLY A 368 -55.43 24.35 -40.61
C GLY A 368 -56.77 23.73 -40.99
N SER A 369 -57.74 23.94 -40.10
CA SER A 369 -59.16 24.12 -40.38
C SER A 369 -59.83 24.87 -39.22
N GLN A 370 -60.84 25.65 -39.56
CA GLN A 370 -61.64 26.51 -38.69
C GLN A 370 -62.63 25.70 -37.84
N SER A 371 -62.97 26.17 -36.63
CA SER A 371 -64.38 26.31 -36.20
C SER A 371 -64.53 27.16 -34.93
N SER A 372 -65.28 28.25 -35.12
CA SER A 372 -66.27 28.88 -34.23
C SER A 372 -66.35 28.50 -32.74
N GLY A 373 -66.28 29.51 -31.87
CA GLY A 373 -66.87 29.46 -30.53
C GLY A 373 -66.29 30.51 -29.56
N SER A 374 -67.04 31.58 -29.33
CA SER A 374 -66.84 32.58 -28.27
C SER A 374 -68.20 32.69 -27.52
N PRO A 375 -68.36 33.36 -26.35
CA PRO A 375 -67.39 34.20 -25.63
C PRO A 375 -67.53 34.22 -24.07
N VAL A 376 -66.78 35.16 -23.44
CA VAL A 376 -67.03 35.90 -22.17
C VAL A 376 -66.79 35.19 -20.82
N HIS A 377 -65.84 35.69 -20.01
CA HIS A 377 -66.09 36.48 -18.78
C HIS A 377 -64.81 37.01 -18.11
N ALA A 378 -65.00 38.08 -17.34
CA ALA A 378 -64.06 39.14 -17.04
C ALA A 378 -63.10 38.89 -15.85
N ARG A 379 -62.03 39.71 -15.84
CA ARG A 379 -61.18 40.19 -14.71
C ARG A 379 -61.97 40.48 -13.40
N PRO A 380 -61.37 40.76 -12.20
CA PRO A 380 -60.03 41.34 -11.96
C PRO A 380 -59.24 40.99 -10.65
N ARG A 381 -57.89 41.14 -10.74
CA ARG A 381 -56.98 42.03 -9.96
C ARG A 381 -56.98 42.02 -8.41
N ARG A 382 -55.79 41.79 -7.83
CA ARG A 382 -55.03 42.56 -6.79
C ARG A 382 -54.03 41.59 -6.14
N ARG A 383 -52.79 41.95 -5.80
CA ARG A 383 -52.16 43.25 -5.57
C ARG A 383 -50.68 43.16 -5.93
#